data_AF-A0AAE3A8A5-F1
#
_entry.id   AF-A0AAE3A8A5-F1
#
_cell.length_a   1.000
_cell.length_b   1.000
_cell.length_c   1.000
_cell.angle_alpha   90.00
_cell.angle_beta   90.00
_cell.angle_gamma   90.00
#
_symmetry.space_group_name_H-M   'P 1'
#
loop_
_entity.id
_entity.type
_entity.pdbx_description
1 polymer ?
#
loop_
_entity_poly.entity_id
_entity_poly.type
_entity_poly.pdbx_seq_one_letter_code
_entity_poly.pdbx_strand_id
1 'polypeptide(L)'
;MYKIPMNLQMYAEGGEGPDIADPVSEEPAEVVDFVDPEGDTGEKDPEPAEPGVDENAIYAQARRTAEKQMNAMNARVMSRFAGMTNPETGQPIKTVADYFEALDAQERVNTRHQIEQRGVDPALIDQIINQNPVIQQAQQVLHENSLREGEAELNRQIQQISAFDPTVKSLEDIAKMPTFAAFDSYVRNGLSLPDAYRLANFETLTQRDAAASRQAAINAAKGKSHLSPMGGGADGQTAQLVDIPQEAIEVWKAAYPDLSYKELREKYNRSL
;
A
#
# COMPACT_ATOMS: atom_id res chain seq x y z
N MET A 1 52.97 -15.00 9.32
CA MET A 1 52.08 -14.77 10.48
C MET A 1 52.02 -13.26 10.71
N TYR A 2 51.11 -12.57 10.01
CA TYR A 2 50.97 -11.13 10.11
C TYR A 2 49.85 -10.85 11.13
N LYS A 3 50.23 -10.35 12.31
CA LYS A 3 49.27 -9.88 13.31
C LYS A 3 48.61 -8.64 12.75
N ILE A 4 47.28 -8.68 12.62
CA ILE A 4 46.47 -7.46 12.52
C ILE A 4 46.83 -6.63 13.77
N PRO A 5 47.35 -5.40 13.63
CA PRO A 5 47.66 -4.59 14.80
C PRO A 5 46.37 -4.43 15.61
N MET A 6 46.45 -4.82 16.89
CA MET A 6 45.45 -4.64 17.94
C MET A 6 45.11 -3.16 18.11
N ASN A 7 44.34 -2.59 17.19
CA ASN A 7 43.93 -1.19 17.16
C ASN A 7 42.57 -0.99 16.47
N LEU A 8 41.68 -2.00 16.51
CA LEU A 8 40.25 -1.74 16.23
C LEU A 8 39.47 -1.33 17.49
N GLN A 9 40.09 -1.38 18.67
CA GLN A 9 39.50 -0.94 19.94
C GLN A 9 39.70 0.57 20.25
N MET A 10 40.35 1.34 19.38
CA MET A 10 40.74 2.73 19.68
C MET A 10 39.76 3.80 19.19
N TYR A 11 38.44 3.57 19.24
CA TYR A 11 37.44 4.66 19.15
C TYR A 11 36.12 4.38 19.92
N ALA A 12 36.15 3.51 20.94
CA ALA A 12 34.95 3.22 21.73
C ALA A 12 34.93 3.82 23.15
N GLU A 13 35.97 4.48 23.65
CA GLU A 13 35.94 5.06 25.01
C GLU A 13 36.72 6.38 25.13
N GLY A 14 35.97 7.47 25.35
CA GLY A 14 36.36 8.62 26.19
C GLY A 14 37.18 9.75 25.57
N GLY A 15 36.51 10.76 24.99
CA GLY A 15 37.08 12.10 24.79
C GLY A 15 36.49 12.87 23.62
N GLU A 16 35.54 13.76 23.92
CA GLU A 16 35.04 14.86 23.07
C GLU A 16 34.35 14.43 21.76
N GLY A 17 33.02 14.26 21.86
CA GLY A 17 32.16 14.14 20.69
C GLY A 17 32.17 15.42 19.85
N PRO A 18 32.06 15.32 18.52
CA PRO A 18 31.64 16.48 17.74
C PRO A 18 30.16 16.74 18.03
N ASP A 19 29.87 17.98 18.40
CA ASP A 19 28.56 18.54 18.72
C ASP A 19 27.42 17.88 17.94
N ILE A 20 26.57 17.19 18.68
CA ILE A 20 25.21 16.89 18.27
C ILE A 20 24.53 18.25 18.22
N ALA A 21 24.29 18.78 17.02
CA ALA A 21 23.41 19.92 16.87
C ALA A 21 22.05 19.54 17.47
N ASP A 22 21.66 20.27 18.51
CA ASP A 22 20.44 20.07 19.28
C ASP A 22 19.20 19.92 18.37
N PRO A 23 18.22 19.10 18.79
CA PRO A 23 16.95 18.98 18.09
C PRO A 23 16.25 20.33 18.15
N VAL A 24 15.97 20.95 16.99
CA VAL A 24 15.05 22.08 16.94
C VAL A 24 13.68 21.57 17.40
N SER A 25 13.37 21.96 18.62
CA SER A 25 12.10 21.84 19.31
C SER A 25 10.98 22.41 18.43
N GLU A 26 9.92 21.63 18.28
CA GLU A 26 8.61 22.08 17.86
C GLU A 26 8.05 23.10 18.86
N GLU A 27 7.42 24.13 18.27
CA GLU A 27 6.36 25.02 18.81
C GLU A 27 6.68 26.08 19.88
N PRO A 28 5.80 27.09 20.09
CA PRO A 28 4.94 27.84 19.17
C PRO A 28 4.95 29.37 19.45
N ALA A 29 4.70 30.22 18.44
CA ALA A 29 4.22 31.62 18.54
C ALA A 29 4.44 32.28 17.15
N GLU A 30 3.60 33.17 16.62
CA GLU A 30 2.62 34.03 17.26
C GLU A 30 1.60 34.49 16.21
N VAL A 31 0.36 34.54 16.65
CA VAL A 31 -0.80 35.12 15.98
C VAL A 31 -0.64 36.64 16.02
N VAL A 32 -0.83 37.35 14.90
CA VAL A 32 -1.24 38.77 14.92
C VAL A 32 -2.30 39.04 13.85
N ASP A 33 -3.52 39.22 14.37
CA ASP A 33 -4.74 39.93 13.91
C ASP A 33 -4.61 40.82 12.65
N PHE A 34 -5.45 40.67 11.62
CA PHE A 34 -6.89 41.01 11.51
C PHE A 34 -7.16 42.48 11.13
N VAL A 35 -7.68 42.71 9.91
CA VAL A 35 -8.74 43.69 9.60
C VAL A 35 -9.56 43.17 8.39
N ASP A 36 -10.83 42.83 8.64
CA ASP A 36 -11.95 42.63 7.69
C ASP A 36 -12.72 43.99 7.54
N PRO A 37 -13.76 44.21 6.70
CA PRO A 37 -14.29 43.49 5.54
C PRO A 37 -14.64 44.41 4.32
N GLU A 38 -15.30 43.80 3.32
CA GLU A 38 -16.18 44.39 2.29
C GLU A 38 -15.59 44.64 0.89
N GLY A 39 -16.23 44.00 -0.11
CA GLY A 39 -16.49 44.66 -1.40
C GLY A 39 -16.08 43.91 -2.66
N ASP A 40 -17.05 43.16 -3.19
CA ASP A 40 -17.38 43.13 -4.62
C ASP A 40 -16.70 42.10 -5.55
N THR A 41 -17.58 41.66 -6.43
CA THR A 41 -17.60 40.55 -7.37
C THR A 41 -16.70 40.76 -8.59
N GLY A 42 -16.11 39.67 -9.12
CA GLY A 42 -15.57 39.66 -10.48
C GLY A 42 -14.43 38.67 -10.72
N GLU A 43 -14.73 37.61 -11.47
CA GLU A 43 -13.82 36.77 -12.30
C GLU A 43 -12.51 36.25 -11.66
N LYS A 44 -12.52 34.98 -11.23
CA LYS A 44 -11.30 34.17 -11.11
C LYS A 44 -11.10 33.36 -12.39
N ASP A 45 -10.12 33.79 -13.19
CA ASP A 45 -9.39 32.92 -14.10
C ASP A 45 -8.87 31.67 -13.35
N PRO A 46 -8.82 30.48 -13.98
CA PRO A 46 -8.32 29.29 -13.33
C PRO A 46 -6.80 29.40 -13.14
N GLU A 47 -6.35 29.33 -11.88
CA GLU A 47 -4.94 29.16 -11.54
C GLU A 47 -4.38 27.90 -12.23
N PRO A 48 -3.13 27.94 -12.75
CA PRO A 48 -2.50 26.76 -13.30
C PRO A 48 -2.35 25.72 -12.20
N ALA A 49 -2.90 24.53 -12.45
CA ALA A 49 -2.72 23.37 -11.59
C ALA A 49 -1.23 23.20 -11.25
N GLU A 50 -0.91 23.18 -9.96
CA GLU A 50 0.41 22.81 -9.49
C GLU A 50 0.80 21.47 -10.15
N PRO A 51 1.96 21.37 -10.82
CA PRO A 51 2.39 20.11 -11.40
C PRO A 51 2.58 19.13 -10.24
N GLY A 52 1.65 18.18 -10.11
CA GLY A 52 1.75 17.10 -9.15
C GLY A 52 3.13 16.47 -9.28
N VAL A 53 3.94 16.59 -8.23
CA VAL A 53 5.30 16.07 -8.23
C VAL A 53 5.18 14.57 -8.50
N ASP A 54 5.73 14.12 -9.63
CA ASP A 54 5.69 12.70 -10.00
C ASP A 54 6.40 11.91 -8.90
N GLU A 55 5.62 11.27 -8.03
CA GLU A 55 6.11 10.52 -6.87
C GLU A 55 7.16 9.49 -7.32
N ASN A 56 7.00 8.89 -8.50
CA ASN A 56 7.96 7.94 -9.05
C ASN A 56 9.31 8.61 -9.35
N ALA A 57 9.32 9.87 -9.77
CA ALA A 57 10.55 10.63 -10.01
C ALA A 57 11.29 10.95 -8.70
N ILE A 58 10.56 11.22 -7.61
CA ILE A 58 11.13 11.41 -6.27
C ILE A 58 11.75 10.11 -5.77
N TYR A 59 11.02 8.99 -5.83
CA TYR A 59 11.54 7.69 -5.42
C TYR A 59 12.73 7.24 -6.29
N ALA A 60 12.70 7.49 -7.60
CA ALA A 60 13.81 7.22 -8.50
C ALA A 60 15.03 8.10 -8.21
N GLN A 61 14.83 9.36 -7.80
CA GLN A 61 15.92 10.22 -7.36
C GLN A 61 16.50 9.76 -6.02
N ALA A 62 15.65 9.43 -5.04
CA ALA A 62 16.06 8.89 -3.74
C ALA A 62 16.87 7.60 -3.87
N ARG A 63 16.47 6.70 -4.78
CA ARG A 63 17.22 5.48 -5.08
C ARG A 63 18.60 5.80 -5.67
N ARG A 64 18.68 6.71 -6.65
CA ARG A 64 19.95 7.12 -7.26
C ARG A 64 20.89 7.79 -6.25
N THR A 65 20.37 8.60 -5.34
CA THR A 65 21.19 9.24 -4.30
C THR A 65 21.68 8.23 -3.29
N ALA A 66 20.81 7.31 -2.84
CA ALA A 66 21.19 6.21 -1.95
C ALA A 66 22.26 5.29 -2.57
N GLU A 67 22.10 4.89 -3.84
CA GLU A 67 23.08 4.08 -4.57
C GLU A 67 24.44 4.78 -4.67
N LYS A 68 24.47 6.08 -4.97
CA LYS A 68 25.71 6.87 -4.99
C LYS A 68 26.38 6.94 -3.63
N GLN A 69 25.60 7.14 -2.56
CA GLN A 69 26.12 7.17 -1.20
C GLN A 69 26.72 5.82 -0.81
N MET A 70 26.03 4.70 -1.09
CA MET A 70 26.53 3.35 -0.84
C MET A 70 27.81 3.06 -1.61
N ASN A 71 27.87 3.44 -2.89
CA ASN A 71 29.07 3.29 -3.70
C ASN A 71 30.24 4.13 -3.17
N ALA A 72 29.99 5.35 -2.70
CA ALA A 72 31.01 6.18 -2.09
C ALA A 72 31.52 5.57 -0.77
N MET A 73 30.63 5.01 0.06
CA MET A 73 31.02 4.32 1.30
C MET A 73 31.82 3.05 0.99
N ASN A 74 31.38 2.23 0.04
CA ASN A 74 32.09 1.04 -0.41
C ASN A 74 33.48 1.40 -0.97
N ALA A 75 33.59 2.45 -1.77
CA ALA A 75 34.89 2.92 -2.26
C ALA A 75 35.82 3.36 -1.11
N ARG A 76 35.26 3.99 -0.06
CA ARG A 76 36.02 4.37 1.15
C ARG A 76 36.49 3.14 1.92
N VAL A 77 35.62 2.14 2.10
CA VAL A 77 35.97 0.87 2.74
C VAL A 77 37.06 0.15 1.95
N MET A 78 36.88 -0.04 0.65
CA MET A 78 37.87 -0.66 -0.23
C MET A 78 39.23 0.04 -0.16
N SER A 79 39.24 1.38 -0.07
CA SER A 79 40.48 2.15 0.04
C SER A 79 41.16 2.00 1.40
N ARG A 80 40.39 2.01 2.49
CA ARG A 80 40.92 1.98 3.87
C ARG A 80 41.31 0.58 4.33
N PHE A 81 40.57 -0.43 3.88
CA PHE A 81 40.75 -1.84 4.22
C PHE A 81 41.35 -2.62 3.05
N ALA A 82 41.99 -1.93 2.10
CA ALA A 82 42.72 -2.55 0.99
C ALA A 82 43.75 -3.55 1.52
N GLY A 83 43.63 -4.81 1.11
CA GLY A 83 44.51 -5.89 1.56
C GLY A 83 44.17 -6.48 2.94
N MET A 84 43.13 -5.98 3.62
CA MET A 84 42.56 -6.64 4.79
C MET A 84 41.53 -7.68 4.35
N THR A 85 41.45 -8.75 5.12
CA THR A 85 40.56 -9.88 4.88
C THR A 85 39.78 -10.20 6.15
N ASN A 86 38.59 -10.76 5.96
CA ASN A 86 37.80 -11.32 7.04
C ASN A 86 38.62 -12.43 7.73
N PRO A 87 38.77 -12.39 9.06
CA PRO A 87 39.62 -13.33 9.81
C PRO A 87 39.11 -14.77 9.79
N GLU A 88 37.83 -15.00 9.52
CA GLU A 88 37.22 -16.34 9.47
C GLU A 88 37.13 -16.87 8.04
N THR A 89 36.67 -16.06 7.09
CA THR A 89 36.42 -16.49 5.71
C THR A 89 37.61 -16.26 4.76
N GLY A 90 38.57 -15.42 5.15
CA GLY A 90 39.69 -15.00 4.31
C GLY A 90 39.29 -14.11 3.12
N GLN A 91 38.03 -13.70 3.03
CA GLN A 91 37.54 -12.86 1.94
C GLN A 91 38.00 -11.41 2.10
N PRO A 92 38.34 -10.71 1.01
CA PRO A 92 38.75 -9.30 1.07
C PRO A 92 37.58 -8.39 1.44
N ILE A 93 37.83 -7.39 2.30
CA ILE A 93 36.83 -6.42 2.75
C ILE A 93 36.69 -5.32 1.68
N LYS A 94 35.61 -5.35 0.88
CA LYS A 94 35.38 -4.40 -0.22
C LYS A 94 34.18 -3.51 0.00
N THR A 95 33.17 -3.99 0.70
CA THR A 95 31.92 -3.27 0.96
C THR A 95 31.74 -2.99 2.44
N VAL A 96 30.83 -2.07 2.76
CA VAL A 96 30.40 -1.83 4.15
C VAL A 96 29.87 -3.11 4.80
N ALA A 97 29.14 -3.95 4.05
CA ALA A 97 28.65 -5.23 4.56
C ALA A 97 29.81 -6.17 4.90
N ASP A 98 30.81 -6.30 4.02
CA ASP A 98 31.99 -7.15 4.26
C ASP A 98 32.75 -6.69 5.51
N TYR A 99 32.77 -5.38 5.78
CA TYR A 99 33.42 -4.83 6.97
C TYR A 99 32.70 -5.26 8.25
N PHE A 100 31.37 -5.12 8.31
CA PHE A 100 30.59 -5.60 9.44
C PHE A 100 30.72 -7.11 9.64
N GLU A 101 30.68 -7.88 8.55
CA GLU A 101 30.90 -9.33 8.62
C GLU A 101 32.30 -9.68 9.16
N ALA A 102 33.32 -8.90 8.80
CA ALA A 102 34.67 -9.08 9.32
C ALA A 102 34.80 -8.72 10.81
N LEU A 103 34.04 -7.73 11.30
CA LEU A 103 33.95 -7.41 12.73
C LEU A 103 33.31 -8.57 13.50
N ASP A 104 32.15 -9.05 13.05
CA ASP A 104 31.45 -10.16 13.68
C ASP A 104 32.33 -11.43 13.68
N ALA A 105 33.04 -11.68 12.58
CA ALA A 105 34.00 -12.77 12.48
C ALA A 105 35.15 -12.62 13.47
N GLN A 106 35.67 -11.40 13.67
CA GLN A 106 36.70 -11.14 14.67
C GLN A 106 36.19 -11.40 16.09
N GLU A 107 34.97 -11.00 16.41
CA GLU A 107 34.35 -11.30 17.71
C GLU A 107 34.21 -12.81 17.94
N ARG A 108 33.78 -13.56 16.92
CA ARG A 108 33.71 -15.03 16.99
C ARG A 108 35.07 -15.67 17.21
N VAL A 109 36.10 -15.26 16.47
CA VAL A 109 37.47 -15.76 16.63
C VAL A 109 38.01 -15.44 18.02
N ASN A 110 37.80 -14.21 18.51
CA ASN A 110 38.20 -13.80 19.85
C ASN A 110 37.47 -14.61 20.93
N THR A 111 36.17 -14.83 20.75
CA THR A 111 35.35 -15.62 21.68
C THR A 111 35.82 -17.07 21.72
N ARG A 112 36.06 -17.69 20.55
CA ARG A 112 36.64 -19.04 20.44
C ARG A 112 37.98 -19.12 21.16
N HIS A 113 38.89 -18.17 20.94
CA HIS A 113 40.16 -18.13 21.64
C HIS A 113 40.02 -17.95 23.16
N GLN A 114 39.06 -17.16 23.65
CA GLN A 114 38.80 -17.02 25.09
C GLN A 114 38.29 -18.33 25.71
N ILE A 115 37.45 -19.06 24.98
CA ILE A 115 36.93 -20.37 25.39
C ILE A 115 38.08 -21.40 25.43
N GLU A 116 38.91 -21.44 24.39
CA GLU A 116 40.11 -22.29 24.30
C GLU A 116 41.10 -22.02 25.44
N GLN A 117 41.37 -20.75 25.75
CA GLN A 117 42.28 -20.35 26.83
C GLN A 117 41.79 -20.80 28.22
N ARG A 118 40.48 -21.02 28.39
CA ARG A 118 39.88 -21.56 29.61
C ARG A 118 39.85 -23.08 29.63
N GLY A 119 40.47 -23.75 28.65
CA GLY A 119 40.55 -25.20 28.55
C GLY A 119 39.27 -25.86 28.04
N VAL A 120 38.36 -25.08 27.44
CA VAL A 120 37.13 -25.61 26.82
C VAL A 120 37.33 -25.70 25.31
N ASP A 121 37.02 -26.85 24.72
CA ASP A 121 37.10 -27.04 23.26
C ASP A 121 35.85 -26.42 22.58
N PRO A 122 36.01 -25.40 21.71
CA PRO A 122 34.89 -24.81 20.98
C PRO A 122 34.12 -25.80 20.11
N ALA A 123 34.81 -26.80 19.53
CA ALA A 123 34.16 -27.80 18.68
C ALA A 123 33.20 -28.68 19.49
N LEU A 124 33.53 -28.96 20.76
CA LEU A 124 32.64 -29.67 21.68
C LEU A 124 31.40 -28.83 22.01
N ILE A 125 31.53 -27.51 22.18
CA ILE A 125 30.39 -26.62 22.40
C ILE A 125 29.46 -26.63 21.18
N ASP A 126 30.01 -26.45 19.98
CA ASP A 126 29.25 -26.49 18.73
C ASP A 126 28.53 -27.85 18.56
N GLN A 127 29.21 -28.95 18.92
CA GLN A 127 28.59 -30.28 18.93
C GLN A 127 27.43 -30.37 19.93
N ILE A 128 27.60 -29.88 21.16
CA ILE A 128 26.55 -29.90 22.20
C ILE A 128 25.35 -29.05 21.77
N ILE A 129 25.58 -27.87 21.19
CA ILE A 129 24.53 -26.99 20.66
C ILE A 129 23.75 -27.70 19.55
N ASN A 130 24.45 -28.27 18.57
CA ASN A 130 23.81 -28.96 17.45
C ASN A 130 23.10 -30.26 17.85
N GLN A 131 23.55 -30.92 18.91
CA GLN A 131 22.91 -32.12 19.48
C GLN A 131 21.86 -31.78 20.54
N ASN A 132 21.68 -30.50 20.89
CA ASN A 132 20.70 -30.09 21.88
C ASN A 132 19.28 -30.24 21.30
N PRO A 133 18.41 -31.08 21.90
CA PRO A 133 17.07 -31.34 21.37
C PRO A 133 16.20 -30.07 21.34
N VAL A 134 16.40 -29.12 22.26
CA VAL A 134 15.66 -27.85 22.28
C VAL A 134 16.04 -26.98 21.08
N ILE A 135 17.32 -26.96 20.70
CA ILE A 135 17.81 -26.19 19.56
C ILE A 135 17.34 -26.82 18.25
N GLN A 136 17.39 -28.15 18.15
CA GLN A 136 16.85 -28.86 16.98
C GLN A 136 15.34 -28.61 16.81
N GLN A 137 14.58 -28.69 17.90
CA GLN A 137 13.14 -28.37 17.86
C GLN A 137 12.90 -26.91 17.49
N ALA A 138 13.67 -25.97 18.03
CA ALA A 138 13.56 -24.55 17.68
C ALA A 138 13.86 -24.31 16.19
N GLN A 139 14.90 -24.94 15.63
CA GLN A 139 15.22 -24.86 14.20
C GLN A 139 14.09 -25.43 13.33
N GLN A 140 13.48 -26.54 13.73
CA GLN A 140 12.32 -27.11 13.04
C GLN A 140 11.14 -26.15 13.06
N VAL A 141 10.80 -25.58 14.23
CA VAL A 141 9.70 -24.61 14.35
C VAL A 141 9.96 -23.35 13.52
N LEU A 142 11.19 -22.84 13.51
CA LEU A 142 11.56 -21.69 12.68
C LEU A 142 11.43 -22.00 11.18
N HIS A 143 11.88 -23.18 10.77
CA HIS A 143 11.75 -23.62 9.38
C HIS A 143 10.28 -23.80 8.97
N GLU A 144 9.48 -24.46 9.80
CA GLU A 144 8.03 -24.63 9.58
C GLU A 144 7.31 -23.28 9.52
N ASN A 145 7.64 -22.35 10.42
CA ASN A 145 7.07 -21.00 10.40
C ASN A 145 7.46 -20.26 9.13
N SER A 146 8.73 -20.32 8.72
CA SER A 146 9.19 -19.67 7.48
C SER A 146 8.49 -20.23 6.24
N LEU A 147 8.30 -21.56 6.17
CA LEU A 147 7.54 -22.18 5.09
C LEU A 147 6.07 -21.73 5.12
N ARG A 148 5.44 -21.74 6.29
CA ARG A 148 4.04 -21.31 6.45
C ARG A 148 3.83 -19.84 6.08
N GLU A 149 4.77 -18.97 6.46
CA GLU A 149 4.76 -17.56 6.09
C GLU A 149 4.91 -17.37 4.58
N GLY A 150 5.84 -18.11 3.96
CA GLY A 150 6.03 -18.13 2.51
C GLY A 150 4.77 -18.60 1.76
N GLU A 151 4.14 -19.68 2.21
CA GLU A 151 2.89 -20.19 1.63
C GLU A 151 1.73 -19.21 1.82
N ALA A 152 1.61 -18.58 2.98
CA ALA A 152 0.58 -17.58 3.25
C ALA A 152 0.75 -16.34 2.35
N GLU A 153 1.99 -15.90 2.15
CA GLU A 153 2.30 -14.78 1.25
C GLU A 153 2.01 -15.12 -0.21
N LEU A 154 2.42 -16.31 -0.66
CA LEU A 154 2.11 -16.81 -2.00
C LEU A 154 0.59 -16.87 -2.22
N ASN A 155 -0.16 -17.45 -1.27
CA ASN A 155 -1.62 -17.52 -1.35
C ASN A 155 -2.26 -16.12 -1.38
N ARG A 156 -1.77 -15.17 -0.59
CA ARG A 156 -2.25 -13.79 -0.59
C ARG A 156 -2.04 -13.14 -1.97
N GLN A 157 -0.86 -13.32 -2.56
CA GLN A 157 -0.56 -12.76 -3.88
C GLN A 157 -1.39 -13.41 -5.00
N ILE A 158 -1.61 -14.72 -4.94
CA ILE A 158 -2.53 -15.40 -5.87
C ILE A 158 -3.96 -14.88 -5.70
N GLN A 159 -4.44 -14.66 -4.48
CA GLN A 159 -5.76 -14.05 -4.24
C GLN A 159 -5.86 -12.63 -4.80
N GLN A 160 -4.79 -11.83 -4.71
CA GLN A 160 -4.75 -10.50 -5.33
C GLN A 160 -4.86 -10.59 -6.85
N ILE A 161 -4.21 -11.59 -7.49
CA ILE A 161 -4.39 -11.86 -8.92
C ILE A 161 -5.83 -12.27 -9.20
N SER A 162 -6.39 -13.22 -8.44
CA SER A 162 -7.77 -13.69 -8.61
C SER A 162 -8.81 -12.57 -8.47
N ALA A 163 -8.52 -11.53 -7.69
CA ALA A 163 -9.42 -10.39 -7.47
C ALA A 163 -9.65 -9.58 -8.76
N PHE A 164 -8.62 -9.42 -9.59
CA PHE A 164 -8.77 -8.74 -10.88
C PHE A 164 -8.85 -9.72 -12.06
N ASP A 165 -8.35 -10.94 -11.95
CA ASP A 165 -8.51 -12.00 -12.95
C ASP A 165 -9.04 -13.31 -12.33
N PRO A 166 -10.38 -13.50 -12.29
CA PRO A 166 -10.99 -14.68 -11.68
C PRO A 166 -10.66 -16.02 -12.36
N THR A 167 -10.05 -16.00 -13.55
CA THR A 167 -9.67 -17.22 -14.27
C THR A 167 -8.45 -17.90 -13.66
N VAL A 168 -7.64 -17.15 -12.90
CA VAL A 168 -6.45 -17.63 -12.23
C VAL A 168 -6.76 -17.92 -10.77
N LYS A 169 -6.59 -19.18 -10.35
CA LYS A 169 -6.78 -19.61 -8.94
C LYS A 169 -5.51 -20.17 -8.32
N SER A 170 -4.51 -20.46 -9.15
CA SER A 170 -3.26 -21.08 -8.75
C SER A 170 -2.12 -20.63 -9.65
N LEU A 171 -0.89 -20.83 -9.18
CA LEU A 171 0.30 -20.61 -10.01
C LEU A 171 0.33 -21.56 -11.22
N GLU A 172 -0.29 -22.74 -11.12
CA GLU A 172 -0.39 -23.70 -12.22
C GLU A 172 -1.23 -23.16 -13.38
N ASP A 173 -2.27 -22.38 -13.08
CA ASP A 173 -3.10 -21.74 -14.12
C ASP A 173 -2.26 -20.71 -14.89
N ILE A 174 -1.44 -19.92 -14.18
CA ILE A 174 -0.51 -18.95 -14.78
C ILE A 174 0.54 -19.67 -15.64
N ALA A 175 1.06 -20.82 -15.18
CA ALA A 175 2.06 -21.60 -15.90
C ALA A 175 1.58 -22.14 -17.25
N LYS A 176 0.26 -22.34 -17.41
CA LYS A 176 -0.37 -22.78 -18.66
C LYS A 176 -0.62 -21.63 -19.64
N MET A 177 -0.45 -20.38 -19.21
CA MET A 177 -0.70 -19.21 -20.05
C MET A 177 0.45 -18.98 -21.04
N PRO A 178 0.15 -18.48 -22.25
CA PRO A 178 1.20 -18.11 -23.22
C PRO A 178 2.12 -16.98 -22.71
N THR A 179 1.64 -16.18 -21.75
CA THR A 179 2.38 -15.06 -21.14
C THR A 179 3.30 -15.49 -20.00
N PHE A 180 3.36 -16.79 -19.64
CA PHE A 180 4.16 -17.30 -18.53
C PHE A 180 5.66 -16.96 -18.63
N ALA A 181 6.24 -17.01 -19.83
CA ALA A 181 7.66 -16.72 -20.00
C ALA A 181 8.02 -15.27 -19.63
N ALA A 182 7.14 -14.31 -19.97
CA ALA A 182 7.31 -12.92 -19.56
C ALA A 182 7.09 -12.75 -18.05
N PHE A 183 6.05 -13.39 -17.52
CA PHE A 183 5.76 -13.43 -16.08
C PHE A 183 6.95 -13.95 -15.26
N ASP A 184 7.52 -15.11 -15.60
CA ASP A 184 8.66 -15.71 -14.90
C ASP A 184 9.88 -14.77 -14.92
N SER A 185 10.15 -14.11 -16.06
CA SER A 185 11.21 -13.11 -16.14
C SER A 185 10.99 -11.95 -15.16
N TYR A 186 9.77 -11.40 -15.08
CA TYR A 186 9.46 -10.31 -14.17
C TYR A 186 9.61 -10.72 -12.70
N VAL A 187 9.16 -11.92 -12.33
CA VAL A 187 9.31 -12.45 -10.97
C VAL A 187 10.79 -12.64 -10.61
N ARG A 188 11.60 -13.20 -11.52
CA ARG A 188 13.07 -13.34 -11.30
C ARG A 188 13.78 -12.00 -11.17
N ASN A 189 13.26 -10.95 -11.79
CA ASN A 189 13.75 -9.58 -11.64
C ASN A 189 13.27 -8.91 -10.32
N GLY A 190 12.55 -9.64 -9.47
CA GLY A 190 12.14 -9.18 -8.14
C GLY A 190 10.77 -8.50 -8.09
N LEU A 191 9.95 -8.59 -9.14
CA LEU A 191 8.57 -8.11 -9.08
C LEU A 191 7.70 -9.07 -8.27
N SER A 192 6.69 -8.51 -7.60
CA SER A 192 5.62 -9.27 -6.96
C SER A 192 4.84 -10.10 -7.99
N LEU A 193 4.24 -11.24 -7.60
CA LEU A 193 3.43 -12.04 -8.53
C LEU A 193 2.27 -11.20 -9.15
N PRO A 194 1.53 -10.36 -8.39
CA PRO A 194 0.45 -9.55 -8.98
C PRO A 194 0.94 -8.54 -10.01
N ASP A 195 2.06 -7.86 -9.75
CA ASP A 195 2.58 -6.85 -10.66
C ASP A 195 3.21 -7.48 -11.91
N ALA A 196 3.94 -8.58 -11.73
CA ALA A 196 4.43 -9.39 -12.85
C ALA A 196 3.28 -9.89 -13.72
N TYR A 197 2.17 -10.33 -13.12
CA TYR A 197 1.00 -10.80 -13.85
C TYR A 197 0.32 -9.68 -14.63
N ARG A 198 0.12 -8.50 -14.02
CA ARG A 198 -0.44 -7.33 -14.70
C ARG A 198 0.39 -6.91 -15.89
N LEU A 199 1.71 -6.89 -15.73
CA LEU A 199 2.62 -6.49 -16.79
C LEU A 199 2.61 -7.50 -17.94
N ALA A 200 2.64 -8.81 -17.62
CA ALA A 200 2.60 -9.87 -18.63
C ALA A 200 1.25 -9.95 -19.37
N ASN A 201 0.14 -9.57 -18.73
CA ASN A 201 -1.22 -9.66 -19.28
C ASN A 201 -1.87 -8.28 -19.52
N PHE A 202 -1.07 -7.22 -19.67
CA PHE A 202 -1.57 -5.84 -19.71
C PHE A 202 -2.63 -5.62 -20.81
N GLU A 203 -2.36 -6.13 -22.02
CA GLU A 203 -3.26 -5.97 -23.16
C GLU A 203 -4.61 -6.67 -22.94
N THR A 204 -4.59 -7.92 -22.48
CA THR A 204 -5.81 -8.72 -22.26
C THR A 204 -6.65 -8.16 -21.12
N LEU A 205 -6.00 -7.72 -20.02
CA LEU A 205 -6.68 -7.08 -18.89
C LEU A 205 -7.36 -5.78 -19.32
N THR A 206 -6.65 -4.93 -20.06
CA THR A 206 -7.19 -3.65 -20.55
C THR A 206 -8.39 -3.84 -21.48
N GLN A 207 -8.32 -4.80 -22.41
CA GLN A 207 -9.42 -5.11 -23.32
C GLN A 207 -10.66 -5.62 -22.57
N ARG A 208 -10.47 -6.48 -21.57
CA ARG A 208 -11.55 -7.06 -20.77
C ARG A 208 -12.21 -5.99 -19.88
N ASP A 209 -11.43 -5.14 -19.25
CA ASP A 209 -11.95 -4.04 -18.42
C ASP A 209 -12.76 -3.06 -19.27
N ALA A 210 -12.27 -2.70 -20.46
CA ALA A 210 -13.03 -1.88 -21.42
C ALA A 210 -14.36 -2.56 -21.85
N ALA A 211 -14.35 -3.87 -22.09
CA ALA A 211 -15.56 -4.62 -22.40
C ALA A 211 -16.56 -4.65 -21.23
N ALA A 212 -16.07 -4.87 -20.00
CA ALA A 212 -16.88 -4.86 -18.79
C ALA A 212 -17.51 -3.49 -18.53
N SER A 213 -16.76 -2.39 -18.67
CA SER A 213 -17.28 -1.03 -18.54
C SER A 213 -18.35 -0.72 -19.58
N ARG A 214 -18.17 -1.16 -20.85
CA ARG A 214 -19.21 -1.02 -21.89
C ARG A 214 -20.47 -1.78 -21.51
N GLN A 215 -20.35 -3.01 -21.03
CA GLN A 215 -21.51 -3.81 -20.63
C GLN A 215 -22.23 -3.22 -19.42
N ALA A 216 -21.48 -2.73 -18.42
CA ALA A 216 -22.03 -2.05 -17.26
C ALA A 216 -22.80 -0.78 -17.66
N ALA A 217 -22.27 0.02 -18.59
CA ALA A 217 -22.96 1.18 -19.12
C ALA A 217 -24.25 0.80 -19.87
N ILE A 218 -24.23 -0.27 -20.68
CA ILE A 218 -25.43 -0.79 -21.36
C ILE A 218 -26.48 -1.25 -20.33
N ASN A 219 -26.07 -1.99 -19.29
CA ASN A 219 -26.97 -2.48 -18.24
C ASN A 219 -27.54 -1.32 -17.42
N ALA A 220 -26.74 -0.30 -17.10
CA ALA A 220 -27.20 0.90 -16.42
C ALA A 220 -28.20 1.69 -17.27
N ALA A 221 -27.98 1.80 -18.59
CA ALA A 221 -28.92 2.43 -19.51
C ALA A 221 -30.23 1.64 -19.62
N LYS A 222 -30.17 0.31 -19.73
CA LYS A 222 -31.36 -0.57 -19.76
C LYS A 222 -32.12 -0.54 -18.43
N GLY A 223 -31.42 -0.55 -17.29
CA GLY A 223 -32.02 -0.44 -15.96
C GLY A 223 -32.74 0.89 -15.74
N LYS A 224 -32.22 1.99 -16.30
CA LYS A 224 -32.87 3.32 -16.30
C LYS A 224 -34.09 3.40 -17.24
N SER A 225 -34.25 2.48 -18.20
CA SER A 225 -35.44 2.43 -19.07
C SER A 225 -36.73 2.03 -18.34
N HIS A 226 -36.61 1.32 -17.21
CA HIS A 226 -37.76 0.96 -16.35
C HIS A 226 -38.05 2.02 -15.27
N LEU A 227 -37.12 2.95 -15.05
CA LEU A 227 -37.38 4.21 -14.35
C LEU A 227 -37.94 5.22 -15.36
N SER A 228 -39.05 4.88 -16.01
CA SER A 228 -39.92 5.95 -16.52
C SER A 228 -40.30 6.83 -15.33
N PRO A 229 -40.38 8.16 -15.50
CA PRO A 229 -40.78 9.03 -14.40
C PRO A 229 -42.11 8.54 -13.86
N MET A 230 -42.14 8.06 -12.62
CA MET A 230 -43.39 7.91 -11.88
C MET A 230 -43.84 9.33 -11.56
N GLY A 231 -44.48 9.95 -12.54
CA GLY A 231 -44.77 11.38 -12.57
C GLY A 231 -44.80 11.91 -14.00
N GLY A 232 -45.74 11.44 -14.82
CA GLY A 232 -45.97 12.05 -16.13
C GLY A 232 -46.71 11.20 -17.15
N GLY A 233 -48.00 10.97 -16.93
CA GLY A 233 -48.95 10.87 -18.05
C GLY A 233 -49.61 9.52 -18.32
N ALA A 234 -50.92 9.49 -18.06
CA ALA A 234 -51.97 8.80 -18.81
C ALA A 234 -52.05 7.25 -18.73
N ASP A 235 -52.72 6.76 -17.69
CA ASP A 235 -53.91 5.93 -17.93
C ASP A 235 -54.85 5.94 -16.70
N GLY A 236 -56.14 6.19 -16.96
CA GLY A 236 -57.18 6.28 -15.94
C GLY A 236 -57.92 7.61 -16.03
N GLN A 237 -59.11 7.58 -16.62
CA GLN A 237 -60.05 8.71 -16.72
C GLN A 237 -60.28 9.36 -15.35
N THR A 238 -59.51 10.40 -15.02
CA THR A 238 -59.92 11.37 -14.02
C THR A 238 -60.90 12.31 -14.72
N ALA A 239 -62.19 12.01 -14.63
CA ALA A 239 -63.23 13.00 -14.83
C ALA A 239 -62.82 14.23 -14.00
N GLN A 240 -62.61 15.36 -14.68
CA GLN A 240 -62.10 16.57 -14.07
C GLN A 240 -63.21 17.13 -13.18
N LEU A 241 -63.24 16.70 -11.92
CA LEU A 241 -64.25 17.11 -10.95
C LEU A 241 -64.21 18.64 -10.86
N VAL A 242 -65.31 19.29 -11.21
CA VAL A 242 -65.48 20.75 -11.10
C VAL A 242 -65.43 21.11 -9.62
N ASP A 243 -64.66 22.13 -9.27
CA ASP A 243 -64.58 22.56 -7.87
C ASP A 243 -65.88 23.28 -7.47
N ILE A 244 -66.25 23.24 -6.19
CA ILE A 244 -67.49 23.88 -5.75
C ILE A 244 -67.30 25.41 -5.83
N PRO A 245 -68.17 26.17 -6.51
CA PRO A 245 -68.08 27.63 -6.56
C PRO A 245 -68.07 28.23 -5.14
N GLN A 246 -67.26 29.27 -4.92
CA GLN A 246 -67.08 29.87 -3.58
C GLN A 246 -68.38 30.39 -2.96
N GLU A 247 -69.36 30.78 -3.77
CA GLU A 247 -70.70 31.19 -3.32
C GLU A 247 -71.60 30.00 -2.89
N ALA A 248 -71.32 28.80 -3.38
CA ALA A 248 -72.09 27.59 -3.05
C ALA A 248 -71.46 26.79 -1.90
N ILE A 249 -70.17 26.97 -1.62
CA ILE A 249 -69.44 26.17 -0.63
C ILE A 249 -70.05 26.25 0.79
N GLU A 250 -70.56 27.42 1.17
CA GLU A 250 -71.15 27.65 2.50
C GLU A 250 -72.50 26.94 2.65
N VAL A 251 -73.32 26.97 1.60
CA VAL A 251 -74.60 26.26 1.55
C VAL A 251 -74.38 24.75 1.61
N TRP A 252 -73.39 24.24 0.88
CA TRP A 252 -73.05 22.82 0.85
C TRP A 252 -72.45 22.32 2.17
N LYS A 253 -71.63 23.14 2.85
CA LYS A 253 -71.12 22.84 4.21
C LYS A 253 -72.22 22.88 5.27
N ALA A 254 -73.19 23.80 5.16
CA ALA A 254 -74.32 23.87 6.08
C ALA A 254 -75.30 22.69 5.89
N ALA A 255 -75.51 22.24 4.65
CA ALA A 255 -76.38 21.11 4.33
C ALA A 255 -75.76 19.75 4.70
N TYR A 256 -74.43 19.63 4.70
CA TYR A 256 -73.70 18.42 5.05
C TYR A 256 -72.50 18.73 5.96
N PRO A 257 -72.76 19.04 7.25
CA PRO A 257 -71.72 19.47 8.19
C PRO A 257 -70.71 18.38 8.54
N ASP A 258 -71.07 17.10 8.35
CA ASP A 258 -70.24 15.95 8.73
C ASP A 258 -69.33 15.43 7.59
N LEU A 259 -69.39 16.03 6.39
CA LEU A 259 -68.60 15.60 5.23
C LEU A 259 -67.33 16.46 5.06
N SER A 260 -66.23 15.81 4.67
CA SER A 260 -64.99 16.52 4.33
C SER A 260 -65.11 17.26 3.00
N TYR A 261 -64.27 18.27 2.77
CA TYR A 261 -64.29 19.07 1.54
C TYR A 261 -64.14 18.22 0.26
N LYS A 262 -63.33 17.15 0.33
CA LYS A 262 -63.13 16.22 -0.78
C LYS A 262 -64.41 15.45 -1.12
N GLU A 263 -65.12 14.97 -0.11
CA GLU A 263 -66.39 14.22 -0.27
C GLU A 263 -67.54 15.14 -0.71
N LEU A 264 -67.54 16.39 -0.22
CA LEU A 264 -68.44 17.45 -0.67
C LEU A 264 -68.27 17.73 -2.17
N ARG A 265 -67.03 17.84 -2.65
CA ARG A 265 -66.72 18.07 -4.07
C ARG A 265 -67.17 16.90 -4.94
N GLU A 266 -66.97 15.67 -4.50
CA GLU A 266 -67.47 14.49 -5.22
C GLU A 266 -69.01 14.46 -5.28
N LYS A 267 -69.68 14.83 -4.19
CA LYS A 267 -71.15 14.89 -4.13
C LYS A 267 -71.72 16.00 -5.01
N TYR A 268 -71.10 17.17 -5.04
CA TYR A 268 -71.45 18.27 -5.92
C TYR A 268 -71.39 17.86 -7.41
N ASN A 269 -70.30 17.20 -7.82
CA ASN A 269 -70.14 16.72 -9.19
C ASN A 269 -71.10 15.59 -9.57
N ARG A 270 -71.66 14.88 -8.60
CA ARG A 270 -72.72 13.89 -8.83
C ARG A 270 -74.10 14.54 -8.97
N SER A 271 -74.26 15.78 -8.51
CA SER A 271 -75.51 16.55 -8.59
C SER A 271 -75.57 17.54 -9.77
N LEU A 272 -74.47 17.70 -10.51
CA LEU A 272 -74.42 18.37 -11.82
C LEU A 272 -75.01 17.47 -12.90
#